data_AF-A0A925LNS7-F1
#
_entry.id   AF-A0A925LNS7-F1
#
_cell.length_a   1.000
_cell.length_b   1.000
_cell.length_c   1.000
_cell.angle_alpha   90.00
_cell.angle_beta   90.00
_cell.angle_gamma   90.00
#
_symmetry.space_group_name_H-M   'P 1'
#
loop_
_entity.id
_entity.type
_entity.pdbx_description
1 polymer ?
#
loop_
_entity_poly.entity_id
_entity_poly.type
_entity_poly.pdbx_seq_one_letter_code
_entity_poly.pdbx_strand_id
1 'polypeptide(L)'
;MKKQTARLKDVEIVAPAVVKVTYTDGRLVSVDLKDIIRDYAAFAPLSNPDEFTTVTVADWGWSLEWQCGATIDADRVLELALEQSGMVDNVTFRRWQDANGLSLSAAAVAIGLTRRTVSQYRTGARPVPRTVTLACKGWESMKEAA
;
A
#
# COMPACT_ATOMS: atom_id res chain seq x y z
N MET A 1 11.43 16.31 -4.00
CA MET A 1 10.09 16.04 -4.57
C MET A 1 9.37 15.01 -3.71
N LYS A 2 8.17 15.36 -3.23
CA LYS A 2 7.36 14.54 -2.33
C LYS A 2 6.98 13.21 -3.00
N LYS A 3 6.96 12.15 -2.20
CA LYS A 3 6.51 10.80 -2.54
C LYS A 3 5.06 10.88 -2.99
N GLN A 4 4.80 10.91 -4.29
CA GLN A 4 3.44 10.97 -4.80
C GLN A 4 2.90 9.54 -4.87
N THR A 5 2.33 9.08 -3.76
CA THR A 5 1.44 7.93 -3.75
C THR A 5 0.23 8.25 -4.63
N ALA A 6 -0.20 7.30 -5.46
CA ALA A 6 -1.40 7.47 -6.28
C ALA A 6 -2.64 7.60 -5.37
N ARG A 7 -3.53 8.54 -5.70
CA ARG A 7 -4.78 8.75 -4.96
C ARG A 7 -5.81 7.72 -5.38
N LEU A 8 -6.77 7.43 -4.51
CA LEU A 8 -7.96 6.67 -4.84
C LEU A 8 -8.84 7.52 -5.76
N LYS A 9 -9.39 6.89 -6.78
CA LYS A 9 -10.33 7.48 -7.73
C LYS A 9 -11.73 6.96 -7.48
N ASP A 10 -11.86 5.66 -7.22
CA ASP A 10 -13.17 5.00 -7.10
C ASP A 10 -13.07 3.74 -6.22
N VAL A 11 -14.21 3.33 -5.67
CA VAL A 11 -14.35 2.11 -4.84
C VAL A 11 -15.63 1.37 -5.20
N GLU A 12 -15.50 0.06 -5.38
CA GLU A 12 -16.59 -0.87 -5.67
C GLU A 12 -16.58 -1.98 -4.62
N ILE A 13 -17.75 -2.39 -4.15
CA ILE A 13 -17.87 -3.59 -3.32
C ILE A 13 -18.08 -4.79 -4.24
N VAL A 14 -17.22 -5.80 -4.11
CA VAL A 14 -17.23 -6.97 -5.01
C VAL A 14 -17.62 -8.26 -4.28
N ALA A 15 -17.49 -8.30 -2.95
CA ALA A 15 -17.95 -9.39 -2.10
C ALA A 15 -18.12 -8.88 -0.65
N PRO A 16 -18.72 -9.66 0.27
CA PRO A 16 -18.74 -9.30 1.69
C PRO A 16 -17.34 -9.04 2.22
N ALA A 17 -17.13 -7.90 2.88
CA ALA A 17 -15.83 -7.43 3.36
C ALA A 17 -14.75 -7.21 2.27
N VAL A 18 -15.07 -7.28 0.98
CA VAL A 18 -14.10 -7.09 -0.11
C VAL A 18 -14.41 -5.82 -0.91
N VAL A 19 -13.43 -4.93 -0.96
CA VAL A 19 -13.45 -3.73 -1.80
C VAL A 19 -12.50 -3.88 -2.97
N LYS A 20 -12.92 -3.40 -4.13
CA LYS A 20 -12.10 -3.19 -5.31
C LYS A 20 -11.92 -1.69 -5.51
N VAL A 21 -10.67 -1.26 -5.58
CA VAL A 21 -10.31 0.15 -5.58
C VAL A 21 -9.57 0.49 -6.86
N THR A 22 -9.98 1.59 -7.48
CA THR A 22 -9.31 2.16 -8.65
C THR A 22 -8.50 3.37 -8.21
N TYR A 23 -7.22 3.41 -8.57
CA TYR A 23 -6.33 4.55 -8.33
C TYR A 23 -6.37 5.55 -9.50
N THR A 24 -5.96 6.79 -9.26
CA THR A 24 -5.91 7.85 -10.27
C THR A 24 -4.94 7.56 -11.42
N ASP A 25 -3.97 6.67 -11.22
CA ASP A 25 -3.04 6.20 -12.25
C ASP A 25 -3.58 5.01 -13.07
N GLY A 26 -4.83 4.62 -12.84
CA GLY A 26 -5.51 3.55 -13.55
C GLY A 26 -5.26 2.15 -12.97
N ARG A 27 -4.47 2.02 -11.90
CA ARG A 27 -4.29 0.72 -11.23
C ARG A 27 -5.56 0.31 -10.50
N LEU A 28 -5.91 -0.97 -10.60
CA LEU A 28 -6.98 -1.59 -9.84
C LEU A 28 -6.40 -2.60 -8.86
N VAL A 29 -6.91 -2.59 -7.62
CA VAL A 29 -6.56 -3.58 -6.59
C VAL A 29 -7.84 -4.08 -5.93
N SER A 30 -7.82 -5.31 -5.44
CA SER A 30 -8.88 -5.87 -4.61
C SER A 30 -8.30 -6.17 -3.24
N VAL A 31 -9.04 -5.87 -2.18
CA VAL A 31 -8.61 -6.08 -0.80
C VAL A 31 -9.76 -6.70 0.00
N ASP A 32 -9.48 -7.83 0.62
CA ASP A 32 -10.33 -8.44 1.65
C ASP A 32 -10.03 -7.78 3.01
N LEU A 33 -11.04 -7.18 3.64
CA LEU A 33 -10.93 -6.47 4.91
C LEU A 33 -11.37 -7.33 6.10
N LYS A 34 -11.71 -8.61 5.90
CA LYS A 34 -12.24 -9.49 6.95
C LYS A 34 -11.33 -9.58 8.18
N ASP A 35 -10.02 -9.73 7.97
CA ASP A 35 -9.06 -9.78 9.07
C ASP A 35 -8.99 -8.44 9.80
N ILE A 36 -9.05 -7.30 9.09
CA ILE A 36 -9.06 -5.97 9.70
C ILE A 36 -10.31 -5.76 10.55
N ILE A 37 -11.48 -6.13 10.01
CA ILE A 37 -12.76 -6.03 10.69
C ILE A 37 -12.77 -6.89 11.97
N ARG A 38 -12.15 -8.07 11.91
CA ARG A 38 -12.01 -8.97 13.07
C ARG A 38 -11.05 -8.43 14.12
N ASP A 39 -9.90 -7.92 13.69
CA ASP A 39 -8.76 -7.70 14.59
C ASP A 39 -8.75 -6.30 15.22
N TYR A 40 -9.47 -5.33 14.65
CA TYR A 40 -9.46 -3.95 15.09
C TYR A 40 -10.86 -3.44 15.45
N ALA A 41 -11.05 -3.05 16.71
CA ALA A 41 -12.34 -2.58 17.23
C ALA A 41 -12.92 -1.39 16.45
N ALA A 42 -12.08 -0.50 15.92
CA ALA A 42 -12.51 0.63 15.08
C ALA A 42 -13.22 0.20 13.79
N PHE A 43 -12.98 -1.02 13.32
CA PHE A 43 -13.57 -1.59 12.11
C PHE A 43 -14.67 -2.61 12.40
N ALA A 44 -14.90 -2.97 13.67
CA ALA A 44 -15.93 -3.93 14.04
C ALA A 44 -17.33 -3.63 13.48
N PRO A 45 -17.79 -2.35 13.40
CA PRO A 45 -19.09 -2.01 12.80
C PRO A 45 -19.25 -2.45 11.34
N LEU A 46 -18.13 -2.58 10.60
CA LEU A 46 -18.13 -3.02 9.21
C LEU A 46 -18.50 -4.50 9.03
N SER A 47 -18.65 -5.26 10.13
CA SER A 47 -19.26 -6.60 10.08
C SER A 47 -20.73 -6.54 9.67
N ASN A 48 -21.40 -5.40 9.83
CA ASN A 48 -22.74 -5.16 9.32
C ASN A 48 -22.66 -4.85 7.80
N PRO A 49 -23.30 -5.65 6.92
CA PRO A 49 -23.30 -5.39 5.49
C PRO A 49 -23.81 -3.99 5.11
N ASP A 50 -24.84 -3.49 5.79
CA ASP A 50 -25.41 -2.17 5.48
C ASP A 50 -24.38 -1.07 5.76
N GLU A 51 -23.67 -1.15 6.89
CA GLU A 51 -22.58 -0.23 7.21
C GLU A 51 -21.44 -0.36 6.20
N PHE A 52 -21.05 -1.59 5.84
CA PHE A 52 -19.97 -1.82 4.87
C PHE A 52 -20.26 -1.19 3.50
N THR A 53 -21.53 -1.15 3.09
CA THR A 53 -21.96 -0.52 1.84
C THR A 53 -21.83 1.00 1.80
N THR A 54 -21.59 1.63 2.94
CA THR A 54 -21.41 3.09 3.02
C THR A 54 -20.01 3.55 2.60
N VAL A 55 -19.13 2.63 2.18
CA VAL A 55 -17.76 2.96 1.78
C VAL A 55 -17.74 4.06 0.71
N THR A 56 -16.90 5.07 0.93
CA THR A 56 -16.66 6.15 -0.04
C THR A 56 -15.19 6.47 -0.13
N VAL A 57 -14.77 7.04 -1.27
CA VAL A 57 -13.46 7.68 -1.39
C VAL A 57 -13.53 9.06 -0.75
N ALA A 58 -12.72 9.29 0.27
CA ALA A 58 -12.70 10.53 1.05
C ALA A 58 -11.32 11.21 0.99
N ASP A 59 -11.20 12.34 1.69
CA ASP A 59 -9.98 13.16 1.75
C ASP A 59 -9.32 13.39 0.40
N TRP A 60 -10.09 13.82 -0.61
CA TRP A 60 -9.58 14.03 -1.98
C TRP A 60 -8.85 12.82 -2.60
N GLY A 61 -9.23 11.60 -2.20
CA GLY A 61 -8.63 10.36 -2.66
C GLY A 61 -7.50 9.83 -1.79
N TRP A 62 -7.36 10.30 -0.54
CA TRP A 62 -6.34 9.80 0.38
C TRP A 62 -6.82 8.67 1.28
N SER A 63 -8.14 8.49 1.44
CA SER A 63 -8.73 7.48 2.32
C SER A 63 -9.95 6.80 1.69
N LEU A 64 -10.24 5.60 2.17
CA LEU A 64 -11.60 5.05 2.17
C LEU A 64 -12.24 5.35 3.51
N GLU A 65 -13.48 5.78 3.52
CA GLU A 65 -14.23 6.09 4.74
C GLU A 65 -15.63 5.49 4.75
N TRP A 66 -16.09 5.13 5.94
CA TRP A 66 -17.42 4.62 6.23
C TRP A 66 -18.17 5.55 7.20
N GLN A 67 -19.50 5.47 7.23
CA GLN A 67 -20.32 6.33 8.09
C GLN A 67 -20.05 6.17 9.58
N CYS A 68 -19.64 4.98 10.02
CA CYS A 68 -19.23 4.70 11.39
C CYS A 68 -17.90 5.37 11.80
N GLY A 69 -17.25 6.09 10.88
CA GLY A 69 -15.98 6.79 11.10
C GLY A 69 -14.73 5.92 10.92
N ALA A 70 -14.88 4.67 10.46
CA ALA A 70 -13.74 3.85 10.08
C ALA A 70 -13.06 4.45 8.84
N THR A 71 -11.74 4.44 8.80
CA THR A 71 -10.94 4.99 7.69
C THR A 71 -9.75 4.10 7.36
N ILE A 72 -9.42 3.95 6.07
CA ILE A 72 -8.22 3.26 5.59
C ILE A 72 -7.49 4.13 4.57
N ASP A 73 -6.24 4.47 4.85
CA ASP A 73 -5.40 5.23 3.95
C ASP A 73 -5.16 4.50 2.60
N ALA A 74 -5.12 5.26 1.52
CA ALA A 74 -4.81 4.79 0.17
C ALA A 74 -3.51 3.98 0.09
N ASP A 75 -2.51 4.36 0.91
CA ASP A 75 -1.24 3.67 1.02
C ASP A 75 -1.36 2.32 1.74
N ARG A 76 -2.27 2.19 2.71
CA ARG A 76 -2.55 0.93 3.41
C ARG A 76 -3.38 -0.02 2.55
N VAL A 77 -4.36 0.49 1.80
CA VAL A 77 -5.12 -0.30 0.80
C VAL A 77 -4.16 -1.00 -0.17
N LEU A 78 -3.16 -0.28 -0.69
CA LEU A 78 -2.16 -0.88 -1.57
C LEU A 78 -1.32 -1.93 -0.85
N GLU A 79 -0.84 -1.63 0.35
CA GLU A 79 -0.01 -2.59 1.09
C GLU A 79 -0.77 -3.89 1.35
N LEU A 80 -2.03 -3.81 1.76
CA LEU A 80 -2.90 -4.98 1.94
C LEU A 80 -3.07 -5.79 0.65
N ALA A 81 -3.28 -5.12 -0.49
CA ALA A 81 -3.36 -5.80 -1.79
C ALA A 81 -2.08 -6.57 -2.13
N LEU A 82 -0.90 -6.01 -1.80
CA LEU A 82 0.39 -6.68 -1.99
C LEU A 82 0.56 -7.85 -1.02
N GLU A 83 0.17 -7.69 0.24
CA GLU A 83 0.19 -8.76 1.25
C GLU A 83 -0.68 -9.94 0.81
N GLN A 84 -1.93 -9.67 0.40
CA GLN A 84 -2.90 -10.69 -0.01
C GLN A 84 -2.57 -11.37 -1.33
N SER A 85 -1.82 -10.71 -2.22
CA SER A 85 -1.33 -11.31 -3.46
C SER A 85 -0.01 -12.09 -3.29
N GLY A 86 0.51 -12.19 -2.05
CA GLY A 86 1.75 -12.90 -1.76
C GLY A 86 3.02 -12.16 -2.18
N MET A 87 2.93 -10.87 -2.51
CA MET A 87 4.07 -10.03 -2.88
C MET A 87 4.86 -9.54 -1.65
N VAL A 88 5.30 -10.48 -0.82
CA VAL A 88 5.97 -10.21 0.47
C VAL A 88 7.22 -9.35 0.27
N ASP A 89 8.06 -9.65 -0.72
CA ASP A 89 9.28 -8.87 -0.97
C ASP A 89 8.98 -7.42 -1.40
N ASN A 90 7.88 -7.17 -2.10
CA ASN A 90 7.45 -5.82 -2.47
C ASN A 90 7.00 -5.03 -1.23
N VAL A 91 6.29 -5.67 -0.31
CA VAL A 91 5.91 -5.09 0.99
C VAL A 91 7.16 -4.78 1.81
N THR A 92 8.10 -5.73 1.90
CA THR A 92 9.39 -5.51 2.59
C THR A 92 10.18 -4.35 1.98
N PHE A 93 10.27 -4.28 0.65
CA PHE A 93 10.92 -3.18 -0.05
C PHE A 93 10.26 -1.83 0.24
N ARG A 94 8.93 -1.80 0.23
CA ARG A 94 8.13 -0.61 0.54
C ARG A 94 8.38 -0.13 1.97
N ARG A 95 8.39 -1.04 2.95
CA ARG A 95 8.71 -0.76 4.35
C ARG A 95 10.14 -0.28 4.54
N TRP A 96 11.12 -0.92 3.88
CA TRP A 96 12.52 -0.48 3.87
C TRP A 96 12.64 0.98 3.40
N GLN A 97 11.99 1.32 2.29
CA GLN A 97 12.02 2.67 1.75
C GLN A 97 11.39 3.67 2.74
N ASP A 98 10.31 3.29 3.40
CA ASP A 98 9.54 4.13 4.32
C ASP A 98 10.28 4.36 5.64
N ALA A 99 10.82 3.30 6.24
CA ALA A 99 11.63 3.35 7.46
C ALA A 99 12.87 4.24 7.29
N ASN A 100 13.44 4.29 6.08
CA ASN A 100 14.61 5.11 5.78
C ASN A 100 14.27 6.51 5.25
N GLY A 101 12.98 6.89 5.17
CA GLY A 101 12.56 8.20 4.68
C GLY A 101 12.95 8.49 3.22
N LEU A 102 13.18 7.45 2.41
CA LEU A 102 13.72 7.59 1.08
C LEU A 102 12.63 7.97 0.07
N SER A 103 12.85 9.07 -0.66
CA SER A 103 12.07 9.33 -1.88
C SER A 103 12.36 8.27 -2.96
N LEU A 104 11.51 8.14 -3.99
CA LEU A 104 11.75 7.21 -5.09
C LEU A 104 13.13 7.45 -5.76
N SER A 105 13.54 8.70 -5.89
CA SER A 105 14.84 9.06 -6.47
C SER A 105 16.00 8.75 -5.51
N ALA A 106 15.82 8.98 -4.21
CA ALA A 106 16.85 8.69 -3.21
C ALA A 106 17.07 7.18 -3.07
N ALA A 107 16.00 6.38 -3.04
CA ALA A 107 16.09 4.93 -3.08
C ALA A 107 16.76 4.43 -4.36
N ALA A 108 16.42 5.02 -5.52
CA ALA A 108 17.05 4.66 -6.78
C ALA A 108 18.58 4.85 -6.74
N VAL A 109 19.06 5.97 -6.19
CA VAL A 109 20.49 6.24 -5.98
C VAL A 109 21.09 5.25 -4.97
N ALA A 110 20.42 5.02 -3.84
CA ALA A 110 20.90 4.18 -2.75
C ALA A 110 21.27 2.74 -3.17
N ILE A 111 20.45 2.14 -4.03
CA ILE A 111 20.61 0.73 -4.45
C ILE A 111 20.92 0.57 -5.95
N GLY A 112 21.33 1.64 -6.63
CA GLY A 112 21.81 1.60 -8.02
C GLY A 112 20.74 1.20 -9.05
N LEU A 113 19.52 1.71 -8.90
CA LEU A 113 18.39 1.44 -9.81
C LEU A 113 17.87 2.73 -10.45
N THR A 114 16.93 2.58 -11.40
CA THR A 114 16.19 3.74 -11.92
C THR A 114 15.01 4.08 -11.00
N ARG A 115 14.61 5.36 -10.97
CA ARG A 115 13.39 5.82 -10.27
C ARG A 115 12.14 5.04 -10.71
N ARG A 116 12.05 4.71 -12.01
CA ARG A 116 10.94 3.92 -12.58
C ARG A 116 10.92 2.51 -11.98
N THR A 117 12.07 1.85 -11.89
CA THR A 117 12.19 0.51 -11.32
C THR A 117 11.75 0.50 -9.85
N VAL A 118 12.23 1.47 -9.06
CA VAL A 118 11.81 1.64 -7.65
C VAL A 118 10.29 1.83 -7.55
N SER A 119 9.71 2.66 -8.42
CA SER A 119 8.26 2.85 -8.47
C SER A 119 7.51 1.55 -8.76
N GLN A 120 7.98 0.75 -9.71
CA GLN A 120 7.34 -0.52 -10.08
C GLN A 120 7.40 -1.56 -8.95
N TYR A 121 8.51 -1.62 -8.22
CA TYR A 121 8.62 -2.45 -7.02
C TYR A 121 7.67 -1.98 -5.93
N ARG A 122 7.63 -0.67 -5.65
CA ARG A 122 6.77 -0.09 -4.62
C ARG A 122 5.27 -0.29 -4.91
N THR A 123 4.86 -0.33 -6.18
CA THR A 123 3.46 -0.47 -6.57
C THR A 123 3.01 -1.91 -6.84
N GLY A 124 3.93 -2.88 -6.80
CA GLY A 124 3.65 -4.28 -7.19
C GLY A 124 3.61 -4.53 -8.69
N ALA A 125 3.86 -3.51 -9.52
CA ALA A 125 3.89 -3.68 -10.98
C ALA A 125 5.03 -4.60 -11.46
N ARG A 126 6.04 -4.80 -10.62
CA ARG A 126 7.11 -5.77 -10.85
C ARG A 126 7.48 -6.44 -9.52
N PRO A 127 7.71 -7.76 -9.48
CA PRO A 127 8.22 -8.43 -8.29
C PRO A 127 9.63 -7.94 -7.96
N VAL A 128 9.95 -7.82 -6.67
CA VAL A 128 11.29 -7.47 -6.19
C VAL A 128 12.22 -8.69 -6.28
N PRO A 129 13.32 -8.64 -7.04
CA PRO A 129 14.29 -9.73 -7.08
C PRO A 129 15.10 -9.84 -5.77
N ARG A 130 15.55 -11.05 -5.44
CA ARG A 130 16.40 -11.31 -4.26
C ARG A 130 17.64 -10.40 -4.20
N THR A 131 18.25 -10.08 -5.34
CA THR A 131 19.41 -9.18 -5.41
C THR A 131 19.09 -7.77 -4.93
N VAL A 132 17.87 -7.29 -5.16
CA VAL A 132 17.41 -5.98 -4.69
C VAL A 132 17.19 -6.01 -3.18
N THR A 133 16.56 -7.06 -2.65
CA THR A 133 16.41 -7.25 -1.19
C THR A 133 17.77 -7.29 -0.47
N LEU A 134 18.77 -7.97 -1.06
CA LEU A 134 20.13 -7.97 -0.54
C LEU A 134 20.80 -6.59 -0.62
N ALA A 135 20.58 -5.84 -1.70
CA ALA A 135 21.09 -4.47 -1.84
C ALA A 135 20.50 -3.52 -0.79
N CYS A 136 19.19 -3.63 -0.50
CA CYS A 136 18.53 -2.85 0.57
C CYS A 136 19.18 -3.11 1.93
N LYS A 137 19.36 -4.38 2.30
CA LYS A 137 20.01 -4.77 3.55
C LYS A 137 21.46 -4.31 3.62
N GLY A 138 22.22 -4.51 2.54
CA GLY A 138 23.62 -4.07 2.46
C GLY A 138 23.76 -2.55 2.61
N TRP A 139 22.85 -1.78 2.02
CA TRP A 139 22.82 -0.32 2.16
C TRP A 139 22.54 0.12 3.61
N GLU A 140 21.61 -0.54 4.31
CA GLU A 140 21.36 -0.27 5.74
C GLU A 140 22.59 -0.56 6.61
N SER A 141 23.24 -1.71 6.40
CA SER A 141 24.45 -2.07 7.15
C SER A 141 25.60 -1.08 6.92
N MET A 142 25.76 -0.55 5.69
CA MET A 142 26.77 0.47 5.41
C MET A 142 26.45 1.81 6.08
N LYS A 143 25.17 2.15 6.20
CA LYS A 143 24.70 3.37 6.86
C LYS A 143 24.88 3.30 8.39
N GLU A 144 24.67 2.13 8.99
CA GLU A 144 24.87 1.93 10.44
C GLU A 144 26.34 1.93 10.86
N ALA A 145 27.24 1.55 9.94
CA ALA A 145 28.68 1.52 10.19
C ALA A 145 29.38 2.90 10.04
N ALA A 146 28.65 3.92 9.59
CA ALA A 146 29.15 5.28 9.33
C ALA A 146 28.76 6.25 10.45
#